data_AF-A0A6G3MGZ4-F1
#
_entry.id   AF-A0A6G3MGZ4-F1
#
_cell.length_a   1.000
_cell.length_b   1.000
_cell.length_c   1.000
_cell.angle_alpha   90.00
_cell.angle_beta   90.00
_cell.angle_gamma   90.00
#
_symmetry.space_group_name_H-M   'P 1'
#
loop_
_entity.id
_entity.type
_entity.pdbx_description
1 polymer ?
#
loop_
_entity_poly.entity_id
_entity_poly.type
_entity_poly.pdbx_seq_one_letter_code
_entity_poly.pdbx_strand_id
1 'polypeptide(L)'
;FSHNHSTGFSYAGLLCQKEYSVIVATLIQPKFLVSTIAHEIGHLFGLPHTEERTNLDKCPCHNICMMDSMVHRIDFKDIFWSECDKSEILRELKNDKDCLSFYSEANLNQQALCGNKVVDPGEECDCGFLKECQKEDSRKCCDPLSCKFTKGSNCYKGNCCNNCQIRKASEKCHMEQQECKHGLCDGISSNCRIFLDYNYDNNNEKELTCNYGKDQCFKGKCIRRDSTCEILYGESKNVNF
;
A
#
# COMPACT_ATOMS: atom_id res chain seq x y z
N PHE A 1 19.68 5.65 26.50
CA PHE A 1 20.22 4.73 25.49
C PHE A 1 21.07 5.54 24.53
N SER A 2 22.38 5.26 24.50
CA SER A 2 23.39 6.08 23.81
C SER A 2 23.48 5.70 22.34
N HIS A 3 22.93 6.52 21.45
CA HIS A 3 23.02 6.45 19.99
C HIS A 3 24.36 7.04 19.47
N ASN A 4 25.50 6.75 20.11
CA ASN A 4 26.76 7.44 19.77
C ASN A 4 27.33 7.11 18.37
N HIS A 5 26.70 6.19 17.63
CA HIS A 5 27.04 5.84 16.25
C HIS A 5 25.81 5.57 15.37
N SER A 6 24.64 6.10 15.72
CA SER A 6 23.41 5.90 14.92
C SER A 6 23.47 6.75 13.66
N THR A 7 23.31 6.13 12.50
CA THR A 7 23.24 6.83 11.21
C THR A 7 21.80 7.17 10.80
N GLY A 8 20.82 6.56 11.48
CA GLY A 8 19.40 6.78 11.29
C GLY A 8 18.63 6.79 12.61
N PHE A 9 17.41 7.32 12.57
CA PHE A 9 16.41 7.22 13.62
C PHE A 9 14.99 7.41 13.04
N SER A 10 14.03 6.66 13.59
CA SER A 10 12.61 6.78 13.32
C SER A 10 11.79 6.24 14.50
N TYR A 11 10.52 6.64 14.59
CA TYR A 11 9.64 6.18 15.64
C TYR A 11 8.99 4.84 15.30
N ALA A 12 9.34 3.81 16.07
CA ALA A 12 8.92 2.45 15.78
C ALA A 12 7.38 2.28 15.79
N GLY A 13 6.81 1.75 14.70
CA GLY A 13 5.38 1.41 14.58
C GLY A 13 4.43 2.61 14.41
N LEU A 14 4.95 3.83 14.29
CA LEU A 14 4.14 5.05 14.22
C LEU A 14 3.92 5.55 12.78
N LEU A 15 4.08 4.68 11.78
CA LEU A 15 3.71 4.98 10.39
C LEU A 15 2.26 5.47 10.29
N CYS A 16 2.04 6.53 9.48
CA CYS A 16 0.79 7.29 9.33
C CYS A 16 0.40 8.22 10.47
N GLN A 17 1.20 8.33 11.54
CA GLN A 17 1.00 9.38 12.56
C GLN A 17 1.75 10.64 12.14
N LYS A 18 1.02 11.74 11.95
CA LYS A 18 1.54 12.97 11.32
C LYS A 18 2.79 13.52 12.01
N GLU A 19 2.86 13.43 13.33
CA GLU A 19 3.96 13.96 14.15
C GLU A 19 5.15 12.99 14.27
N TYR A 20 4.95 11.70 13.99
CA TYR A 20 5.94 10.64 14.28
C TYR A 20 6.40 9.86 13.06
N SER A 21 5.72 9.97 11.93
CA SER A 21 6.07 9.33 10.66
C SER A 21 7.23 10.06 9.97
N VAL A 22 8.36 10.16 10.68
CA VAL A 22 9.55 10.92 10.32
C VAL A 22 10.78 10.02 10.38
N ILE A 23 11.69 10.23 9.44
CA ILE A 23 13.01 9.59 9.41
C ILE A 23 14.06 10.67 9.51
N VAL A 24 15.02 10.49 10.42
CA VAL A 24 16.24 11.27 10.49
C VAL A 24 17.37 10.36 10.02
N ALA A 25 18.10 10.77 8.98
CA ALA A 25 19.24 10.02 8.47
C ALA A 25 20.44 10.95 8.29
N THR A 26 21.60 10.49 8.73
CA THR A 26 22.86 11.20 8.56
C THR A 26 23.53 10.72 7.28
N LEU A 27 23.80 11.66 6.37
CA LEU A 27 24.53 11.37 5.14
C LEU A 27 26.02 11.21 5.42
N ILE A 28 26.46 9.98 5.68
CA ILE A 28 27.89 9.65 5.80
C ILE A 28 28.50 9.43 4.40
N GLN A 29 27.89 8.56 3.59
CA GLN A 29 28.23 8.36 2.19
C GLN A 29 26.94 8.07 1.40
N PRO A 30 26.80 8.57 0.15
CA PRO A 30 25.57 8.38 -0.64
C PRO A 30 25.13 6.91 -0.77
N LYS A 31 26.09 5.98 -0.89
CA LYS A 31 25.82 4.55 -1.03
C LYS A 31 25.16 3.89 0.20
N PHE A 32 25.31 4.48 1.39
CA PHE A 32 24.73 3.95 2.64
C PHE A 32 23.44 4.67 3.04
N LEU A 33 23.14 5.81 2.41
CA LEU A 33 21.92 6.56 2.72
C LEU A 33 20.67 5.74 2.37
N VAL A 34 20.69 5.04 1.23
CA VAL A 34 19.54 4.24 0.78
C VAL A 34 19.23 3.10 1.76
N SER A 35 20.25 2.37 2.22
CA SER A 35 20.05 1.30 3.21
C SER A 35 19.62 1.85 4.57
N THR A 36 20.16 3.00 4.99
CA THR A 36 19.74 3.68 6.22
C THR A 36 18.27 4.08 6.14
N ILE A 37 17.83 4.75 5.07
CA ILE A 37 16.42 5.16 4.92
C ILE A 37 15.52 3.91 4.87
N ALA A 38 15.90 2.87 4.14
CA ALA A 38 15.11 1.64 4.08
C ALA A 38 14.98 0.96 5.46
N HIS A 39 16.06 0.92 6.25
CA HIS A 39 16.06 0.42 7.63
C HIS A 39 15.09 1.21 8.52
N GLU A 40 15.14 2.54 8.47
CA GLU A 40 14.25 3.41 9.24
C GLU A 40 12.78 3.30 8.79
N ILE A 41 12.52 3.04 7.50
CA ILE A 41 11.16 2.69 7.03
C ILE A 41 10.69 1.40 7.72
N GLY A 42 11.57 0.40 7.84
CA GLY A 42 11.26 -0.83 8.57
C GLY A 42 10.85 -0.59 10.02
N HIS A 43 11.58 0.29 10.72
CA HIS A 43 11.18 0.73 12.06
C HIS A 43 9.83 1.44 12.06
N LEU A 44 9.50 2.32 11.10
CA LEU A 44 8.14 2.91 11.02
C LEU A 44 7.03 1.85 10.92
N PHE A 45 7.30 0.71 10.25
CA PHE A 45 6.42 -0.47 10.24
C PHE A 45 6.43 -1.29 11.53
N GLY A 46 7.21 -0.90 12.53
CA GLY A 46 7.31 -1.55 13.84
C GLY A 46 8.29 -2.72 13.87
N LEU A 47 9.14 -2.88 12.85
CA LEU A 47 10.11 -3.95 12.82
C LEU A 47 11.23 -3.68 13.84
N PRO A 48 11.57 -4.66 14.71
CA PRO A 48 12.75 -4.58 15.56
C PRO A 48 14.02 -4.91 14.76
N HIS A 49 15.18 -4.70 15.36
CA HIS A 49 16.41 -5.22 14.78
C HIS A 49 16.39 -6.75 14.65
N THR A 50 17.12 -7.29 13.69
CA THR A 50 17.20 -8.74 13.44
C THR A 50 17.63 -9.48 14.70
N GLU A 51 18.62 -8.94 15.42
CA GLU A 51 19.25 -9.49 16.62
C GLU A 51 18.31 -9.47 17.85
N GLU A 52 17.28 -8.64 17.84
CA GLU A 52 16.28 -8.53 18.90
C GLU A 52 15.14 -9.54 18.72
N ARG A 53 15.07 -10.23 17.58
CA ARG A 53 14.02 -11.22 17.29
C ARG A 53 14.27 -12.52 18.06
N THR A 54 13.25 -13.01 18.74
CA THR A 54 13.30 -14.27 19.50
C THR A 54 13.15 -15.54 18.66
N ASN A 55 12.80 -15.40 17.37
CA ASN A 55 12.47 -16.50 16.46
C ASN A 55 13.45 -16.59 15.27
N LEU A 56 14.76 -16.34 15.49
CA LEU A 56 15.77 -16.36 14.43
C LEU A 56 15.80 -17.69 13.66
N ASP A 57 15.55 -18.82 14.33
CA ASP A 57 15.50 -20.15 13.71
C ASP A 57 14.37 -20.30 12.67
N LYS A 58 13.30 -19.52 12.79
CA LYS A 58 12.16 -19.54 11.85
C LYS A 58 12.34 -18.59 10.67
N CYS A 59 13.24 -17.61 10.80
CA CYS A 59 13.50 -16.59 9.80
C CYS A 59 15.00 -16.38 9.63
N PRO A 60 15.69 -17.38 9.04
CA PRO A 60 17.13 -17.31 8.86
C PRO A 60 17.49 -16.15 7.93
N CYS A 61 18.44 -15.33 8.37
CA CYS A 61 19.12 -14.37 7.54
C CYS A 61 20.43 -14.98 7.06
N HIS A 62 20.53 -15.35 5.78
CA HIS A 62 21.72 -16.04 5.26
C HIS A 62 22.93 -15.09 5.06
N ASN A 63 22.70 -13.79 4.94
CA ASN A 63 23.74 -12.75 4.83
C ASN A 63 23.40 -11.61 5.81
N ILE A 64 23.10 -10.41 5.29
CA ILE A 64 22.76 -9.22 6.06
C ILE A 64 21.34 -8.83 5.65
N CYS A 65 20.46 -8.76 6.64
CA CYS A 65 19.08 -8.40 6.43
C CYS A 65 18.91 -6.90 6.63
N MET A 66 17.85 -6.33 6.02
CA MET A 66 17.63 -4.88 6.07
C MET A 66 17.54 -4.36 7.51
N MET A 67 16.98 -5.14 8.43
CA MET A 67 16.88 -4.79 9.86
C MET A 67 18.11 -5.17 10.69
N ASP A 68 19.23 -5.53 10.08
CA ASP A 68 20.49 -5.76 10.78
C ASP A 68 21.04 -4.44 11.35
N SER A 69 21.53 -4.45 12.59
CA SER A 69 22.02 -3.23 13.25
C SER A 69 23.21 -2.58 12.54
N MET A 70 23.90 -3.31 11.67
CA MET A 70 25.09 -2.86 10.94
C MET A 70 24.81 -2.46 9.48
N VAL A 71 23.55 -2.54 9.02
CA VAL A 71 23.14 -2.32 7.62
C VAL A 71 23.63 -0.99 7.02
N HIS A 72 23.80 0.02 7.87
CA HIS A 72 24.26 1.36 7.51
C HIS A 72 25.75 1.46 7.12
N ARG A 73 26.50 0.34 7.20
CA ARG A 73 27.93 0.26 6.84
C ARG A 73 28.18 -0.60 5.61
N ILE A 74 27.11 -1.14 5.01
CA ILE A 74 27.18 -2.19 3.99
C ILE A 74 26.61 -1.65 2.69
N ASP A 75 27.21 -2.07 1.57
CA ASP A 75 26.72 -1.73 0.24
C ASP A 75 25.35 -2.39 0.00
N PHE A 76 24.38 -1.61 -0.51
CA PHE A 76 22.98 -2.02 -0.66
C PHE A 76 22.78 -3.23 -1.58
N LYS A 77 23.78 -3.58 -2.42
CA LYS A 77 23.67 -4.63 -3.44
C LYS A 77 23.37 -6.03 -2.88
N ASP A 78 23.73 -6.29 -1.62
CA ASP A 78 23.59 -7.60 -0.98
C ASP A 78 22.66 -7.57 0.26
N ILE A 79 21.86 -6.52 0.41
CA ILE A 79 20.95 -6.33 1.54
C ILE A 79 19.52 -6.67 1.13
N PHE A 80 18.88 -7.57 1.88
CA PHE A 80 17.52 -8.03 1.59
C PHE A 80 16.62 -7.94 2.83
N TRP A 81 15.32 -7.77 2.61
CA TRP A 81 14.33 -7.99 3.67
C TRP A 81 14.22 -9.48 3.96
N SER A 82 14.26 -9.87 5.23
CA SER A 82 13.98 -11.26 5.61
C SER A 82 12.51 -11.62 5.34
N GLU A 83 12.19 -12.91 5.27
CA GLU A 83 10.80 -13.35 5.11
C GLU A 83 9.91 -12.95 6.30
N CYS A 84 10.48 -12.84 7.50
CA CYS A 84 9.79 -12.30 8.67
C CYS A 84 9.46 -10.82 8.49
N ASP A 85 10.43 -10.01 8.07
CA ASP A 85 10.23 -8.56 7.86
C ASP A 85 9.12 -8.33 6.84
N LYS A 86 9.16 -9.06 5.70
CA LYS A 86 8.12 -9.01 4.67
C LYS A 86 6.75 -9.37 5.23
N SER A 87 6.67 -10.43 6.03
CA SER A 87 5.40 -10.91 6.61
C SER A 87 4.81 -9.89 7.59
N GLU A 88 5.65 -9.25 8.41
CA GLU A 88 5.22 -8.21 9.35
C GLU A 88 4.78 -6.93 8.63
N ILE A 89 5.53 -6.48 7.63
CA ILE A 89 5.12 -5.35 6.78
C ILE A 89 3.76 -5.63 6.13
N LEU A 90 3.59 -6.81 5.53
CA LEU A 90 2.31 -7.21 4.91
C LEU A 90 1.16 -7.28 5.92
N ARG A 91 1.44 -7.67 7.17
CA ARG A 91 0.43 -7.66 8.24
C ARG A 91 0.04 -6.22 8.59
N GLU A 92 1.00 -5.32 8.75
CA GLU A 92 0.71 -3.92 9.06
C GLU A 92 -0.02 -3.19 7.92
N LEU A 93 0.30 -3.52 6.67
CA LEU A 93 -0.42 -2.98 5.50
C LEU A 93 -1.89 -3.44 5.47
N LYS A 94 -2.21 -4.63 6.00
CA LYS A 94 -3.60 -5.11 6.12
C LYS A 94 -4.39 -4.41 7.23
N ASN A 95 -3.71 -3.78 8.20
CA ASN A 95 -4.35 -3.07 9.31
C ASN A 95 -4.81 -1.64 8.92
N ASP A 96 -5.24 -1.42 7.67
CA ASP A 96 -5.81 -0.15 7.17
C ASP A 96 -4.91 1.08 7.40
N LYS A 97 -3.67 1.04 6.88
CA LYS A 97 -2.80 2.23 6.79
C LYS A 97 -3.24 3.15 5.64
N ASP A 98 -4.44 3.72 5.74
CA ASP A 98 -5.09 4.56 4.71
C ASP A 98 -4.21 5.70 4.18
N CYS A 99 -3.25 6.18 4.98
CA CYS A 99 -2.33 7.24 4.55
C CYS A 99 -1.41 6.83 3.40
N LEU A 100 -1.13 5.53 3.23
CA LEU A 100 -0.30 5.00 2.16
C LEU A 100 -1.09 4.79 0.86
N SER A 101 -2.42 4.83 0.94
CA SER A 101 -3.31 4.66 -0.21
C SER A 101 -3.37 5.89 -1.12
N PHE A 102 -2.89 7.05 -0.64
CA PHE A 102 -2.89 8.29 -1.41
C PHE A 102 -1.51 8.57 -2.02
N TYR A 103 -1.32 8.10 -3.25
CA TYR A 103 -0.20 8.53 -4.08
C TYR A 103 -0.60 9.80 -4.83
N SER A 104 0.06 10.92 -4.52
CA SER A 104 -0.10 12.17 -5.28
C SER A 104 1.06 12.28 -6.26
N GLU A 105 0.77 12.04 -7.53
CA GLU A 105 1.70 12.25 -8.67
C GLU A 105 2.20 13.71 -8.74
N ALA A 106 1.47 14.65 -8.15
CA ALA A 106 1.69 16.09 -8.30
C ALA A 106 2.95 16.64 -7.60
N ASN A 107 3.65 15.84 -6.78
CA ASN A 107 4.75 16.33 -5.93
C ASN A 107 6.14 15.75 -6.23
N LEU A 108 6.28 14.94 -7.28
CA LEU A 108 7.58 14.37 -7.64
C LEU A 108 8.22 15.19 -8.75
N ASN A 109 9.12 16.12 -8.38
CA ASN A 109 10.18 16.61 -9.27
C ASN A 109 11.25 15.52 -9.50
N GLN A 110 10.84 14.28 -9.72
CA GLN A 110 11.75 13.19 -10.09
C GLN A 110 11.78 13.08 -11.61
N GLN A 111 12.98 12.80 -12.14
CA GLN A 111 13.14 12.49 -13.55
C GLN A 111 12.35 11.20 -13.85
N ALA A 112 11.43 11.24 -14.81
CA ALA A 112 10.62 10.09 -15.19
C ALA A 112 11.51 8.86 -15.43
N LEU A 113 11.19 7.74 -14.79
CA LEU A 113 12.00 6.53 -14.83
C LEU A 113 11.15 5.31 -15.19
N CYS A 114 11.13 5.01 -16.49
CA CYS A 114 10.48 3.82 -17.00
C CYS A 114 11.05 2.53 -16.37
N GLY A 115 10.18 1.77 -15.70
CA GLY A 115 10.47 0.51 -15.05
C GLY A 115 10.47 0.57 -13.51
N ASN A 116 10.16 1.73 -12.92
CA ASN A 116 10.03 1.91 -11.47
C ASN A 116 8.62 1.56 -10.92
N LYS A 117 7.70 1.14 -11.79
CA LYS A 117 6.28 0.79 -11.52
C LYS A 117 5.37 1.98 -11.18
N VAL A 118 5.86 3.20 -11.38
CA VAL A 118 5.12 4.45 -11.29
C VAL A 118 4.88 4.93 -12.72
N VAL A 119 3.65 5.36 -13.03
CA VAL A 119 3.39 5.97 -14.33
C VAL A 119 3.77 7.44 -14.22
N ASP A 120 4.99 7.77 -14.64
CA ASP A 120 5.51 9.13 -14.61
C ASP A 120 4.93 10.01 -15.75
N PRO A 121 5.00 11.35 -15.66
CA PRO A 121 4.56 12.22 -16.74
C PRO A 121 5.24 11.90 -18.08
N GLY A 122 4.41 11.55 -19.08
CA GLY A 122 4.87 11.14 -20.40
C GLY A 122 4.86 9.63 -20.63
N GLU A 123 4.66 8.82 -19.59
CA GLU A 123 4.43 7.37 -19.68
C GLU A 123 2.94 7.05 -19.78
N GLU A 124 2.59 5.90 -20.36
CA GLU A 124 1.22 5.39 -20.42
C GLU A 124 1.00 4.20 -19.50
N CYS A 125 2.09 3.49 -19.20
CA CYS A 125 2.10 2.32 -18.34
C CYS A 125 3.51 2.09 -17.80
N ASP A 126 3.61 1.48 -16.63
CA ASP A 126 4.87 0.96 -16.11
C ASP A 126 4.63 -0.37 -15.39
N CYS A 127 5.12 -1.46 -16.00
CA CYS A 127 5.04 -2.84 -15.49
C CYS A 127 6.32 -3.30 -14.76
N GLY A 128 7.28 -2.40 -14.56
CA GLY A 128 8.58 -2.67 -13.96
C GLY A 128 9.69 -2.91 -15.00
N PHE A 129 10.92 -3.04 -14.52
CA PHE A 129 12.07 -3.34 -15.37
C PHE A 129 11.88 -4.64 -16.17
N LEU A 130 12.60 -4.75 -17.30
CA LEU A 130 12.44 -5.82 -18.30
C LEU A 130 12.25 -7.24 -17.73
N LYS A 131 13.09 -7.66 -16.77
CA LYS A 131 13.04 -9.01 -16.18
C LYS A 131 11.83 -9.24 -15.27
N GLU A 132 11.34 -8.18 -14.64
CA GLU A 132 10.16 -8.25 -13.76
C GLU A 132 8.90 -8.25 -14.60
N CYS A 133 8.77 -7.29 -15.51
CA CYS A 133 7.60 -7.17 -16.37
C CYS A 133 7.37 -8.45 -17.19
N GLN A 134 8.42 -9.12 -17.68
CA GLN A 134 8.29 -10.39 -18.41
C GLN A 134 7.59 -11.52 -17.63
N LYS A 135 7.56 -11.46 -16.30
CA LYS A 135 6.90 -12.46 -15.45
C LYS A 135 5.42 -12.11 -15.16
N GLU A 136 5.00 -10.90 -15.50
CA GLU A 136 3.67 -10.36 -15.22
C GLU A 136 2.79 -10.45 -16.47
N ASP A 137 1.49 -10.67 -16.27
CA ASP A 137 0.51 -10.63 -17.38
C ASP A 137 0.43 -9.26 -18.06
N SER A 138 0.79 -8.21 -17.32
CA SER A 138 0.82 -6.83 -17.80
C SER A 138 1.79 -6.58 -18.96
N ARG A 139 2.79 -7.47 -19.18
CA ARG A 139 3.70 -7.38 -20.33
C ARG A 139 2.99 -7.38 -21.68
N LYS A 140 1.85 -8.06 -21.79
CA LYS A 140 1.05 -8.08 -23.02
C LYS A 140 0.54 -6.68 -23.38
N CYS A 141 0.32 -5.85 -22.37
CA CYS A 141 -0.30 -4.54 -22.49
C CYS A 141 0.71 -3.38 -22.46
N CYS A 142 1.87 -3.58 -21.83
CA CYS A 142 2.88 -2.55 -21.62
C CYS A 142 4.25 -2.96 -22.19
N ASP A 143 4.90 -2.05 -22.92
CA ASP A 143 6.29 -2.22 -23.35
C ASP A 143 7.26 -1.70 -22.27
N PRO A 144 8.04 -2.59 -21.61
CA PRO A 144 8.91 -2.22 -20.49
C PRO A 144 10.13 -1.38 -20.88
N LEU A 145 10.39 -1.18 -22.17
CA LEU A 145 11.50 -0.32 -22.63
C LEU A 145 11.06 1.12 -22.92
N SER A 146 9.79 1.31 -23.29
CA SER A 146 9.25 2.61 -23.68
C SER A 146 8.19 3.14 -22.72
N CYS A 147 7.68 2.31 -21.80
CA CYS A 147 6.57 2.63 -20.91
C CYS A 147 5.34 3.14 -21.64
N LYS A 148 5.10 2.53 -22.81
CA LYS A 148 3.96 2.77 -23.70
C LYS A 148 3.09 1.54 -23.84
N PHE A 149 1.82 1.77 -24.12
CA PHE A 149 0.91 0.69 -24.42
C PHE A 149 1.36 -0.06 -25.68
N THR A 150 1.24 -1.38 -25.65
CA THR A 150 1.37 -2.18 -26.86
C THR A 150 0.23 -1.86 -27.83
N LYS A 151 0.42 -2.16 -29.11
CA LYS A 151 -0.58 -1.86 -30.14
C LYS A 151 -1.95 -2.47 -29.79
N GLY A 152 -2.96 -1.61 -29.73
CA GLY A 152 -4.34 -2.00 -29.44
C GLY A 152 -4.69 -2.05 -27.95
N SER A 153 -3.76 -1.75 -27.05
CA SER A 153 -3.99 -1.71 -25.60
C SER A 153 -4.35 -0.28 -25.14
N ASN A 154 -5.20 -0.15 -24.13
CA ASN A 154 -5.54 1.13 -23.48
C ASN A 154 -5.53 1.07 -21.94
N CYS A 155 -5.14 -0.08 -21.38
CA CYS A 155 -4.83 -0.25 -19.97
C CYS A 155 -3.83 -1.39 -19.79
N TYR A 156 -3.18 -1.45 -18.62
CA TYR A 156 -2.21 -2.51 -18.30
C TYR A 156 -2.38 -3.10 -16.89
N LYS A 157 -3.01 -2.36 -15.97
CA LYS A 157 -3.29 -2.76 -14.58
C LYS A 157 -4.61 -2.16 -14.10
N GLY A 158 -5.13 -2.68 -12.99
CA GLY A 158 -6.32 -2.17 -12.30
C GLY A 158 -7.56 -3.04 -12.52
N ASN A 159 -8.51 -2.97 -11.58
CA ASN A 159 -9.70 -3.84 -11.58
C ASN A 159 -10.71 -3.54 -12.71
N CYS A 160 -10.53 -2.40 -13.40
CA CYS A 160 -11.26 -2.04 -14.61
C CYS A 160 -10.46 -2.30 -15.89
N CYS A 161 -9.34 -3.03 -15.82
CA CYS A 161 -8.60 -3.50 -16.98
C CYS A 161 -8.83 -5.00 -17.19
N ASN A 162 -9.23 -5.40 -18.40
CA ASN A 162 -9.36 -6.80 -18.78
C ASN A 162 -8.80 -7.01 -20.18
N ASN A 163 -7.86 -7.94 -20.35
CA ASN A 163 -7.19 -8.21 -21.64
C ASN A 163 -6.68 -6.94 -22.34
N CYS A 164 -6.01 -6.07 -21.58
CA CYS A 164 -5.48 -4.78 -22.03
C CYS A 164 -6.55 -3.76 -22.51
N GLN A 165 -7.83 -4.03 -22.23
CA GLN A 165 -8.96 -3.15 -22.52
C GLN A 165 -9.64 -2.64 -21.25
N ILE A 166 -9.97 -1.35 -21.24
CA ILE A 166 -10.83 -0.77 -20.21
C ILE A 166 -12.22 -1.41 -20.27
N ARG A 167 -12.71 -1.85 -19.12
CA ARG A 167 -14.04 -2.42 -18.93
C ARG A 167 -15.11 -1.36 -19.11
N LYS A 168 -16.33 -1.75 -19.50
CA LYS A 168 -17.39 -0.78 -19.80
C LYS A 168 -17.84 -0.04 -18.53
N ALA A 169 -18.39 1.16 -18.73
CA ALA A 169 -19.02 1.91 -17.66
C ALA A 169 -20.09 1.07 -16.94
N SER A 170 -20.20 1.26 -15.62
CA SER A 170 -21.12 0.54 -14.72
C SER A 170 -20.85 -0.95 -14.53
N GLU A 171 -19.74 -1.49 -15.05
CA GLU A 171 -19.30 -2.84 -14.68
C GLU A 171 -18.73 -2.86 -13.26
N LYS A 172 -19.12 -3.87 -12.46
CA LYS A 172 -18.60 -4.05 -11.08
C LYS A 172 -17.10 -4.40 -11.09
N CYS A 173 -16.31 -3.69 -10.29
CA CYS A 173 -14.86 -3.88 -10.15
C CYS A 173 -14.36 -4.06 -8.71
N HIS A 174 -15.26 -4.03 -7.73
CA HIS A 174 -14.99 -4.45 -6.35
C HIS A 174 -15.86 -5.66 -6.00
N MET A 175 -15.28 -6.64 -5.29
CA MET A 175 -15.94 -7.90 -4.95
C MET A 175 -16.94 -7.73 -3.80
N GLU A 176 -18.03 -8.51 -3.85
CA GLU A 176 -19.16 -8.50 -2.91
C GLU A 176 -18.81 -8.93 -1.48
N GLN A 177 -17.56 -9.34 -1.21
CA GLN A 177 -17.11 -9.76 0.13
C GLN A 177 -17.15 -8.64 1.18
N GLN A 178 -17.25 -7.38 0.74
CA GLN A 178 -17.45 -6.24 1.62
C GLN A 178 -18.76 -5.55 1.20
N GLU A 179 -19.86 -5.86 1.88
CA GLU A 179 -21.20 -5.31 1.60
C GLU A 179 -21.22 -3.77 1.61
N CYS A 180 -20.29 -3.13 2.33
CA CYS A 180 -20.19 -1.68 2.40
C CYS A 180 -19.22 -1.05 1.38
N LYS A 181 -18.60 -1.84 0.50
CA LYS A 181 -17.64 -1.32 -0.48
C LYS A 181 -18.04 -1.75 -1.87
N HIS A 182 -18.61 -0.80 -2.60
CA HIS A 182 -19.02 -0.98 -3.98
C HIS A 182 -18.04 -0.32 -4.91
N GLY A 183 -17.83 -0.89 -6.09
CA GLY A 183 -16.92 -0.34 -7.07
C GLY A 183 -17.44 -0.54 -8.47
N LEU A 184 -17.50 0.54 -9.25
CA LEU A 184 -17.91 0.53 -10.65
C LEU A 184 -16.81 1.12 -11.53
N CYS A 185 -16.68 0.56 -12.73
CA CYS A 185 -15.87 1.15 -13.79
C CYS A 185 -16.58 2.35 -14.41
N ASP A 186 -15.83 3.38 -14.79
CA ASP A 186 -16.33 4.57 -15.48
C ASP A 186 -16.29 4.43 -17.02
N GLY A 187 -15.65 3.36 -17.53
CA GLY A 187 -15.46 3.14 -18.96
C GLY A 187 -14.31 3.92 -19.59
N ILE A 188 -13.53 4.66 -18.79
CA ILE A 188 -12.48 5.58 -19.25
C ILE A 188 -11.16 5.30 -18.54
N SER A 189 -11.21 4.90 -17.27
CA SER A 189 -10.06 4.59 -16.42
C SER A 189 -9.98 3.09 -16.13
N SER A 190 -8.76 2.59 -15.97
CA SER A 190 -8.53 1.23 -15.50
C SER A 190 -8.63 1.10 -13.97
N ASN A 191 -8.70 2.22 -13.26
CA ASN A 191 -8.91 2.27 -11.82
C ASN A 191 -10.40 2.15 -11.48
N CYS A 192 -10.69 1.35 -10.46
CA CYS A 192 -12.05 1.15 -9.97
C CYS A 192 -12.50 2.37 -9.14
N ARG A 193 -13.64 2.96 -9.48
CA ARG A 193 -14.24 4.01 -8.66
C ARG A 193 -14.95 3.37 -7.49
N ILE A 194 -14.42 3.57 -6.28
CA ILE A 194 -14.97 3.00 -5.05
C ILE A 194 -15.98 3.96 -4.41
N PHE A 195 -17.10 3.39 -3.98
CA PHE A 195 -18.15 4.03 -3.20
C PHE A 195 -18.25 3.32 -1.85
N LEU A 196 -18.21 4.12 -0.77
CA LEU A 196 -18.08 3.63 0.60
C LEU A 196 -19.39 3.65 1.39
N ASP A 197 -20.33 4.54 1.02
CA ASP A 197 -21.53 4.82 1.83
C ASP A 197 -22.84 4.81 1.01
N TYR A 198 -22.73 5.06 -0.31
CA TYR A 198 -23.87 5.18 -1.20
C TYR A 198 -23.73 4.27 -2.41
N ASN A 199 -24.85 3.66 -2.81
CA ASN A 199 -24.91 2.88 -4.04
C ASN A 199 -25.41 3.82 -5.12
N TYR A 200 -24.67 3.91 -6.22
CA TYR A 200 -25.11 4.60 -7.43
C TYR A 200 -25.84 3.57 -8.30
N ASP A 201 -27.12 3.36 -8.01
CA ASP A 201 -28.03 2.64 -8.92
C ASP A 201 -29.01 3.65 -9.52
N ASN A 202 -29.02 3.77 -10.85
CA ASN A 202 -29.90 4.66 -11.61
C ASN A 202 -29.97 6.11 -11.09
N ASN A 203 -28.81 6.73 -10.80
CA ASN A 203 -28.67 8.12 -10.34
C ASN A 203 -29.36 8.47 -9.01
N ASN A 204 -29.77 7.47 -8.21
CA ASN A 204 -30.35 7.71 -6.90
C ASN A 204 -29.36 7.31 -5.81
N GLU A 205 -28.97 8.28 -4.97
CA GLU A 205 -28.15 8.02 -3.79
C GLU A 205 -29.00 7.31 -2.74
N LYS A 206 -28.72 6.03 -2.52
CA LYS A 206 -29.32 5.25 -1.43
C LYS A 206 -28.24 4.86 -0.44
N GLU A 207 -28.50 5.12 0.85
CA GLU A 207 -27.65 4.64 1.94
C GLU A 207 -27.46 3.13 1.82
N LEU A 208 -26.21 2.68 1.93
CA LEU A 208 -25.94 1.25 1.99
C LEU A 208 -26.25 0.69 3.37
N THR A 209 -26.95 -0.42 3.33
CA THR A 209 -27.14 -1.30 4.48
C THR A 209 -26.30 -2.56 4.30
N CYS A 210 -25.82 -3.10 5.42
CA CYS A 210 -25.10 -4.36 5.50
C CYS A 210 -25.78 -5.27 6.53
N ASN A 211 -25.26 -6.49 6.69
CA ASN A 211 -25.80 -7.52 7.56
C ASN A 211 -27.30 -7.77 7.28
N TYR A 212 -27.62 -8.05 6.02
CA TYR A 212 -29.00 -8.28 5.55
C TYR A 212 -29.97 -7.12 5.88
N GLY A 213 -29.48 -5.88 5.90
CA GLY A 213 -30.30 -4.70 6.15
C GLY A 213 -30.40 -4.27 7.61
N LYS A 214 -29.68 -4.93 8.53
CA LYS A 214 -29.74 -4.64 9.97
C LYS A 214 -28.81 -3.51 10.39
N ASP A 215 -27.71 -3.35 9.68
CA ASP A 215 -26.63 -2.43 10.00
C ASP A 215 -26.42 -1.44 8.85
N GLN A 216 -25.77 -0.31 9.14
CA GLN A 216 -25.49 0.74 8.16
C GLN A 216 -24.03 0.70 7.72
N CYS A 217 -23.76 1.11 6.49
CA CYS A 217 -22.41 1.31 6.02
C CYS A 217 -21.94 2.73 6.35
N PHE A 218 -20.74 2.82 6.91
CA PHE A 218 -20.08 4.10 7.17
C PHE A 218 -18.58 3.98 6.91
N LYS A 219 -18.09 4.83 6.01
CA LYS A 219 -16.73 4.83 5.46
C LYS A 219 -16.28 3.44 5.00
N GLY A 220 -17.16 2.70 4.34
CA GLY A 220 -16.87 1.39 3.78
C GLY A 220 -16.85 0.25 4.81
N LYS A 221 -17.21 0.53 6.06
CA LYS A 221 -17.31 -0.46 7.14
C LYS A 221 -18.76 -0.65 7.53
N CYS A 222 -19.13 -1.90 7.83
CA CYS A 222 -20.44 -2.22 8.37
C CYS A 222 -20.48 -1.85 9.84
N ILE A 223 -21.29 -0.86 10.21
CA ILE A 223 -21.42 -0.36 11.57
C ILE A 223 -22.75 -0.81 12.17
N ARG A 224 -22.66 -1.47 13.33
CA ARG A 224 -23.81 -1.73 14.19
C ARG A 224 -23.98 -0.56 15.15
N ARG A 225 -25.22 -0.06 15.28
CA ARG A 225 -25.52 1.07 16.19
C ARG A 225 -25.10 0.75 17.63
N ASP A 226 -25.44 -0.45 18.10
CA ASP A 226 -25.15 -0.87 19.48
C ASP A 226 -23.66 -0.95 19.77
N SER A 227 -22.86 -1.48 18.83
CA SER A 227 -21.39 -1.55 19.03
C SER A 227 -20.74 -0.17 19.01
N THR A 228 -21.29 0.77 18.24
CA THR A 228 -20.78 2.14 18.21
C THR A 228 -21.04 2.83 19.56
N CYS A 229 -22.22 2.60 20.15
CA CYS A 229 -22.55 3.06 21.50
C CYS A 229 -21.67 2.41 22.58
N GLU A 230 -21.40 1.11 22.49
CA GLU A 230 -20.51 0.39 23.42
C GLU A 230 -19.08 0.95 23.37
N ILE A 231 -18.54 1.24 22.17
CA ILE A 231 -17.20 1.82 22.00
C ILE A 231 -17.14 3.24 22.58
N LEU A 232 -18.18 4.06 22.38
CA LEU A 232 -18.19 5.46 22.80
C LEU A 232 -18.57 5.66 24.27
N TYR A 233 -19.46 4.83 24.80
CA TYR A 233 -20.11 5.03 26.11
C TYR A 233 -19.94 3.85 27.08
N GLY A 234 -19.27 2.76 26.67
CA GLY A 234 -19.07 1.55 27.45
C GLY A 234 -20.25 0.56 27.37
N GLU A 235 -19.99 -0.71 27.73
CA GLU A 235 -21.02 -1.74 27.89
C GLU A 235 -22.02 -1.28 28.96
N SER A 236 -23.17 -0.70 28.57
CA SER A 236 -24.46 -0.70 29.31
C SER A 236 -25.38 0.48 28.97
N LYS A 237 -25.56 0.90 27.71
CA LYS A 237 -26.73 1.73 27.36
C LYS A 237 -27.29 1.37 25.98
N ASN A 238 -28.32 0.52 25.97
CA ASN A 238 -29.33 0.54 24.92
C ASN A 238 -29.95 1.94 24.90
N VAL A 239 -29.58 2.76 23.92
CA VAL A 239 -30.20 4.07 23.72
C VAL A 239 -31.46 3.84 22.90
N ASN A 240 -32.59 3.65 23.59
CA ASN A 240 -33.90 3.71 22.95
C ASN A 240 -34.19 5.18 22.58
N PHE A 241 -34.41 5.44 21.28
CA PHE A 241 -35.03 6.67 20.80
C PHE A 241 -36.54 6.48 20.68
#